data_AF-D3T497-F1
#
_entry.id   AF-D3T497-F1
#
_cell.length_a   1.000
_cell.length_b   1.000
_cell.length_c   1.000
_cell.angle_alpha   90.00
_cell.angle_beta   90.00
_cell.angle_gamma   90.00
#
_symmetry.space_group_name_H-M   'P 1'
#
loop_
_entity.id
_entity.type
_entity.pdbx_description
1 polymer ?
#
loop_
_entity_poly.entity_id
_entity_poly.type
_entity_poly.pdbx_seq_one_letter_code
_entity_poly.pdbx_strand_id
1 'polypeptide(L)'
;MKKEGKYISATEINQFLYCPYQWYYIKIYGMEYINGLREQKEQDLQFSNFKKGIEYHEKYYKDIVKLRYKKYAIIFGIIAILLIIAIMRVLK
;
A
#
# COMPACT_ATOMS: atom_id res chain seq x y z
N MET A 1 12.46 20.60 -18.16
CA MET A 1 12.23 20.93 -16.74
C MET A 1 10.77 20.67 -16.41
N LYS A 2 10.45 19.67 -15.58
CA LYS A 2 9.06 19.36 -15.22
C LYS A 2 8.54 20.51 -14.35
N LYS A 3 7.43 21.14 -14.74
CA LYS A 3 6.80 22.26 -14.03
C LYS A 3 6.73 21.96 -12.53
N GLU A 4 7.36 22.81 -11.71
CA GLU A 4 7.25 22.73 -10.27
C GLU A 4 5.79 22.96 -9.90
N GLY A 5 5.13 21.90 -9.40
CA GLY A 5 3.83 22.03 -8.79
C GLY A 5 3.95 22.90 -7.55
N LYS A 6 2.93 23.71 -7.26
CA LYS A 6 2.84 24.54 -6.05
C LYS A 6 2.97 23.75 -4.73
N TYR A 7 2.93 22.42 -4.78
CA TYR A 7 2.86 21.54 -3.62
C TYR A 7 3.98 20.51 -3.64
N ILE A 8 4.54 20.26 -2.46
CA ILE A 8 5.53 19.23 -2.19
C ILE A 8 4.78 17.99 -1.66
N SER A 9 5.08 16.81 -2.22
CA SER A 9 4.47 15.56 -1.74
C SER A 9 5.21 15.00 -0.52
N ALA A 10 4.54 14.18 0.30
CA ALA A 10 5.20 13.47 1.40
C ALA A 10 6.37 12.59 0.89
N THR A 11 6.23 12.01 -0.30
CA THR A 11 7.29 11.27 -0.98
C THR A 11 8.50 12.14 -1.27
N GLU A 12 8.29 13.37 -1.72
CA GLU A 12 9.37 14.31 -2.02
C GLU A 12 10.13 14.73 -0.76
N ILE A 13 9.40 14.98 0.35
CA ILE A 13 10.02 15.24 1.66
C ILE A 13 10.84 14.02 2.11
N ASN A 14 10.27 12.82 2.02
CA ASN A 14 10.97 11.59 2.39
C ASN A 14 12.23 11.36 1.54
N GLN A 15 12.16 11.60 0.23
CA GLN A 15 13.33 11.49 -0.66
C GLN A 15 14.42 12.49 -0.32
N PHE A 16 14.05 13.75 -0.04
CA PHE A 16 14.99 14.78 0.38
C PHE A 16 15.67 14.43 1.70
N LEU A 17 14.89 14.02 2.71
CA LEU A 17 15.41 13.63 4.02
C LEU A 17 16.28 12.36 3.96
N TYR A 18 15.94 11.43 3.05
CA TYR A 18 16.71 10.21 2.85
C TYR A 18 18.08 10.49 2.21
N CYS A 19 18.11 11.24 1.09
CA CYS A 19 19.35 11.66 0.44
C CYS A 19 19.16 12.98 -0.34
N PRO A 20 19.58 14.13 0.21
CA PRO A 20 19.41 15.44 -0.43
C PRO A 20 20.07 15.54 -1.81
N TYR A 21 21.26 14.95 -1.98
CA TYR A 21 21.98 14.95 -3.25
C TYR A 21 21.23 14.17 -4.34
N GLN A 22 20.77 12.96 -4.02
CA GLN A 22 20.00 12.15 -4.96
C GLN A 22 18.71 12.87 -5.35
N TRP A 23 18.01 13.46 -4.38
CA TRP A 23 16.81 14.27 -4.63
C TRP A 23 17.08 15.45 -5.58
N TYR A 24 18.16 16.21 -5.35
CA TYR A 24 18.55 17.34 -6.20
C TYR A 24 18.79 16.91 -7.66
N TYR A 25 19.56 15.84 -7.85
CA TYR A 25 19.85 15.35 -9.20
C TYR A 25 18.61 14.77 -9.90
N ILE A 26 17.71 14.11 -9.17
CA ILE A 26 16.42 13.65 -9.70
C ILE A 26 15.54 14.83 -10.12
N LYS A 27 15.53 15.94 -9.36
CA LYS A 27 14.74 17.14 -9.71
C LYS A 27 15.24 17.80 -10.99
N ILE A 28 16.56 17.84 -11.20
CA ILE A 28 17.16 18.46 -12.40
C ILE A 28 17.04 17.57 -13.63
N TYR A 29 17.45 16.31 -13.52
CA TYR A 29 17.64 15.42 -14.68
C TYR A 29 16.50 14.41 -14.86
N GLY A 30 15.69 14.17 -13.83
CA GLY A 30 14.62 13.18 -13.84
C GLY A 30 15.08 11.76 -13.47
N MET A 31 14.14 10.94 -13.01
CA MET A 31 14.43 9.55 -12.60
C MET A 31 14.95 8.68 -13.74
N GLU A 32 14.47 8.88 -14.97
CA GLU A 32 14.89 8.08 -16.13
C GLU A 32 16.39 8.23 -16.42
N TYR A 33 16.89 9.46 -16.38
CA TYR A 33 18.31 9.75 -16.54
C TYR A 33 19.14 9.10 -15.42
N ILE A 34 18.73 9.28 -14.17
CA ILE A 34 19.45 8.71 -13.01
C ILE A 34 19.46 7.18 -13.06
N ASN A 35 18.35 6.57 -13.48
CA ASN A 35 18.32 5.12 -13.68
C ASN A 35 19.26 4.70 -14.81
N GLY A 36 19.32 5.44 -15.92
CA GLY A 36 20.24 5.18 -17.03
C GLY A 36 21.73 5.21 -16.67
N LEU A 37 22.11 5.85 -15.55
CA LEU A 37 23.49 5.85 -15.04
C LEU A 37 23.83 4.60 -14.20
N ARG A 38 22.84 3.80 -13.80
CA ARG A 38 23.04 2.61 -12.95
C ARG A 38 23.41 1.40 -13.78
N GLU A 39 24.21 0.51 -13.19
CA GLU A 39 24.45 -0.79 -13.80
C GLU A 39 23.17 -1.63 -13.87
N GLN A 40 22.95 -2.32 -14.98
CA GLN A 40 21.73 -3.11 -15.21
C GLN A 40 21.51 -4.17 -14.11
N LYS A 41 22.58 -4.79 -13.63
CA LYS A 41 22.52 -5.79 -12.55
C LYS A 41 21.99 -5.21 -11.23
N GLU A 42 22.36 -3.97 -10.91
CA GLU A 42 21.88 -3.28 -9.71
C GLU A 42 20.40 -2.89 -9.82
N GLN A 43 19.98 -2.48 -11.02
CA GLN A 43 18.57 -2.21 -11.31
C GLN A 43 17.72 -3.46 -11.09
N ASP A 44 18.11 -4.59 -11.70
CA ASP A 44 17.35 -5.85 -11.60
C ASP A 44 17.18 -6.32 -10.16
N LEU A 45 18.24 -6.22 -9.35
CA LEU A 45 18.20 -6.57 -7.93
C LEU A 45 17.26 -5.64 -7.14
N GLN A 46 17.37 -4.32 -7.31
CA GLN A 46 16.49 -3.38 -6.62
C GLN A 46 15.02 -3.56 -7.00
N PHE A 47 14.73 -3.73 -8.30
CA PHE A 47 13.37 -3.97 -8.77
C PHE A 47 12.81 -5.30 -8.25
N SER A 48 13.65 -6.35 -8.13
CA SER A 48 13.21 -7.63 -7.58
C SER A 48 12.80 -7.54 -6.11
N ASN A 49 13.55 -6.81 -5.28
CA ASN A 49 13.24 -6.61 -3.87
C ASN A 49 12.01 -5.71 -3.69
N PHE A 50 11.90 -4.66 -4.50
CA PHE A 50 10.73 -3.80 -4.50
C PHE A 50 9.46 -4.57 -4.90
N LYS A 51 9.54 -5.41 -5.94
CA LYS A 51 8.45 -6.29 -6.36
C LYS A 51 8.02 -7.23 -5.24
N LYS A 52 8.97 -7.91 -4.58
CA LYS A 52 8.69 -8.78 -3.42
C LYS A 52 8.00 -8.01 -2.28
N GLY A 53 8.42 -6.77 -2.03
CA GLY A 53 7.77 -5.89 -1.03
C GLY A 53 6.32 -5.59 -1.39
N ILE A 54 6.04 -5.23 -2.64
CA ILE A 54 4.67 -4.99 -3.12
C ILE A 54 3.81 -6.25 -2.98
N GLU A 55 4.30 -7.39 -3.45
CA GLU A 55 3.58 -8.67 -3.36
C GLU A 55 3.25 -9.05 -1.91
N TYR A 56 4.20 -8.83 -0.99
CA TYR A 56 3.99 -9.03 0.44
C TYR A 56 2.88 -8.12 0.98
N HIS A 57 2.93 -6.81 0.67
CA HIS A 57 1.92 -5.86 1.14
C HIS A 57 0.53 -6.13 0.56
N GLU A 58 0.43 -6.51 -0.71
CA GLU A 58 -0.84 -6.90 -1.32
C GLU A 58 -1.44 -8.13 -0.65
N LYS A 59 -0.62 -9.17 -0.43
CA LYS A 59 -1.07 -10.38 0.26
C LYS A 59 -1.51 -10.07 1.69
N TYR A 60 -0.70 -9.32 2.43
CA TYR A 60 -1.02 -8.90 3.79
C TYR A 60 -2.32 -8.10 3.87
N TYR A 61 -2.54 -7.16 2.94
CA TYR A 61 -3.79 -6.40 2.85
C TYR A 61 -4.99 -7.32 2.57
N LYS A 62 -4.87 -8.24 1.60
CA LYS A 62 -5.92 -9.23 1.30
C LYS A 62 -6.25 -10.09 2.52
N ASP A 63 -5.25 -10.52 3.27
CA ASP A 63 -5.42 -11.34 4.48
C ASP A 63 -6.16 -10.56 5.59
N ILE A 64 -5.78 -9.30 5.84
CA ILE A 64 -6.48 -8.42 6.80
C ILE A 64 -7.94 -8.22 6.40
N VAL A 65 -8.18 -7.92 5.12
CA VAL A 65 -9.54 -7.69 4.60
C VAL A 65 -10.39 -8.97 4.73
N LYS A 66 -9.83 -10.13 4.40
CA LYS A 66 -10.49 -11.43 4.58
C LYS A 66 -10.85 -11.70 6.04
N LEU A 67 -9.94 -11.43 6.97
CA LEU A 67 -10.19 -11.56 8.41
C LEU A 67 -11.29 -10.61 8.88
N ARG A 68 -11.33 -9.38 8.36
CA ARG A 68 -12.38 -8.39 8.66
C ARG A 68 -13.76 -8.89 8.23
N TYR A 69 -13.90 -9.37 6.99
CA TYR A 69 -15.18 -9.91 6.50
C TYR A 69 -15.60 -11.18 7.25
N LYS A 70 -14.66 -12.07 7.60
CA LYS A 70 -14.96 -13.24 8.44
C LYS A 70 -15.51 -12.83 9.81
N LYS A 71 -14.94 -11.80 10.45
CA LYS A 71 -15.46 -11.25 11.72
C LYS A 71 -16.88 -10.72 11.55
N TYR A 72 -17.16 -9.96 10.50
CA TYR A 72 -18.51 -9.47 10.23
C TYR A 72 -19.51 -10.60 9.99
N ALA A 73 -19.15 -11.63 9.21
CA ALA A 73 -20.01 -12.78 8.97
C ALA A 73 -20.41 -13.50 10.27
N ILE A 74 -19.47 -13.65 11.21
CA ILE A 74 -19.75 -14.25 12.54
C ILE A 74 -20.71 -13.37 13.32
N ILE A 75 -20.48 -12.05 13.38
CA ILE A 75 -21.35 -11.10 14.10
C ILE A 75 -22.77 -11.14 13.53
N PHE A 76 -22.92 -11.06 12.21
CA PHE A 76 -24.24 -11.13 11.56
C PHE A 76 -24.92 -12.48 11.79
N GLY A 77 -24.17 -13.58 11.78
CA GLY A 77 -24.69 -14.91 12.10
C GLY A 77 -25.26 -14.98 13.52
N ILE A 78 -24.55 -14.45 14.51
CA ILE A 78 -25.03 -14.39 15.90
C ILE A 78 -26.30 -13.53 16.00
N ILE A 79 -26.32 -12.36 15.38
CA ILE A 79 -27.50 -11.47 15.38
C ILE A 79 -28.70 -12.18 14.74
N ALA A 80 -28.51 -12.86 13.61
CA ALA A 80 -29.57 -13.60 12.94
C ALA A 80 -30.16 -14.70 13.84
N ILE A 81 -29.30 -15.46 14.55
CA ILE A 81 -29.75 -16.49 15.50
C ILE A 81 -30.56 -15.87 16.64
N LEU A 82 -30.09 -14.76 17.23
CA LEU A 82 -30.81 -14.07 18.29
C LEU A 82 -32.17 -13.55 17.83
N LEU A 83 -32.26 -13.02 16.61
CA LEU A 83 -33.51 -12.57 16.01
C LEU A 83 -34.49 -13.74 15.80
N ILE A 84 -34.01 -14.88 15.29
CA ILE A 84 -34.84 -16.09 15.13
C ILE A 84 -35.39 -16.54 16.49
N ILE A 85 -34.56 -16.59 17.53
CA ILE A 85 -34.99 -16.95 18.89
C ILE A 85 -36.04 -15.96 19.43
N ALA A 86 -35.82 -14.66 19.23
CA ALA A 86 -36.77 -13.63 19.65
C ALA A 86 -38.13 -13.79 18.95
N ILE A 87 -38.13 -14.02 17.63
CA ILE A 87 -39.35 -14.24 16.84
C ILE A 87 -40.09 -15.50 17.33
N MET A 88 -39.38 -16.62 17.55
CA MET A 88 -39.99 -17.84 18.06
C MET A 88 -40.62 -17.66 19.45
N ARG A 89 -40.06 -16.78 20.30
CA ARG A 89 -40.64 -16.47 21.61
C ARG A 89 -41.89 -15.59 21.53
N VAL A 90 -41.99 -14.72 20.53
CA VAL A 90 -43.16 -13.85 20.34
C VAL A 90 -44.32 -14.58 19.67
N LEU A 91 -44.02 -15.55 18.79
CA LEU A 91 -45.03 -16.37 18.10
C LEU A 91 -45.60 -17.52 18.97
N LYS A 92 -44.99 -17.78 20.13
CA LYS A 92 -45.45 -18.79 21.10
C LYS A 92 -46.31 -18.13 22.17
#